data_AF-A0A1I4FU67-F1
#
_entry.id   AF-A0A1I4FU67-F1
#
_cell.length_a   1.000
_cell.length_b   1.000
_cell.length_c   1.000
_cell.angle_alpha   90.00
_cell.angle_beta   90.00
_cell.angle_gamma   90.00
#
_symmetry.space_group_name_H-M   'P 1'
#
loop_
_entity.id
_entity.type
_entity.pdbx_description
1 polymer ?
#
loop_
_entity_poly.entity_id
_entity_poly.type
_entity_poly.pdbx_seq_one_letter_code
_entity_poly.pdbx_strand_id
1 'polypeptide(L)'
;MTILVAGATGNVGRPLVEQLLAAGHRVRALTRNPAKADLPAGAEVVAGNLIASVAATALTTDGHAGQEYWLTGPEALTPPEKVRTISDVLGRDVRYIELTKDEIVVQWRQTGYSDEDIEFFLTMRTNPPQAGYTVLPTVEKVTGRPARTFAQWVRENATAFGT
;
A
#
# COMPACT_ATOMS: atom_id res chain seq x y z
N MET A 1 9.23 16.83 5.82
CA MET A 1 8.48 16.17 4.73
C MET A 1 7.42 15.26 5.35
N THR A 2 6.24 15.17 4.75
CA THR A 2 5.15 14.29 5.21
C THR A 2 5.20 12.97 4.44
N ILE A 3 5.14 11.83 5.13
CA ILE A 3 5.27 10.49 4.56
C ILE A 3 4.04 9.66 4.95
N LEU A 4 3.36 9.08 3.96
CA LEU A 4 2.22 8.18 4.16
C LEU A 4 2.69 6.72 4.19
N VAL A 5 2.28 5.97 5.21
CA VAL A 5 2.52 4.52 5.32
C VAL A 5 1.18 3.78 5.19
N ALA A 6 0.97 3.10 4.05
CA ALA A 6 -0.15 2.20 3.85
C ALA A 6 0.18 0.82 4.43
N GLY A 7 -0.64 0.32 5.35
CA GLY A 7 -0.29 -0.88 6.14
C GLY A 7 0.54 -0.57 7.38
N ALA A 8 0.39 0.63 7.94
CA ALA A 8 1.14 1.12 9.10
C ALA A 8 1.05 0.20 10.33
N THR A 9 0.00 -0.60 10.47
CA THR A 9 -0.17 -1.54 11.60
C THR A 9 0.41 -2.94 11.32
N GLY A 10 1.04 -3.16 10.17
CA GLY A 10 1.64 -4.45 9.80
C GLY A 10 3.09 -4.59 10.29
N ASN A 11 3.67 -5.78 10.10
CA ASN A 11 5.01 -6.13 10.57
C ASN A 11 6.13 -5.26 9.95
N VAL A 12 5.93 -4.77 8.72
CA VAL A 12 6.87 -3.85 8.05
C VAL A 12 6.50 -2.39 8.33
N GLY A 13 5.20 -2.08 8.27
CA GLY A 13 4.71 -0.71 8.39
C GLY A 13 4.95 -0.10 9.77
N ARG A 14 4.82 -0.88 10.86
CA ARG A 14 4.97 -0.34 12.21
C ARG A 14 6.41 0.08 12.52
N PRO A 15 7.45 -0.76 12.31
CA PRO A 15 8.85 -0.34 12.48
C PRO A 15 9.22 0.83 11.55
N LEU A 16 8.67 0.87 10.34
CA LEU A 16 8.89 1.98 9.42
C LEU A 16 8.30 3.30 9.96
N VAL A 17 7.08 3.27 10.52
CA VAL A 17 6.49 4.45 11.17
C VAL A 17 7.39 4.95 12.31
N GLU A 18 7.90 4.05 13.15
CA GLU A 18 8.83 4.39 14.24
C GLU A 18 10.10 5.07 13.71
N GLN A 19 10.76 4.46 12.72
CA GLN A 19 12.00 4.99 12.14
C GLN A 19 11.80 6.36 11.49
N LEU A 20 10.70 6.54 10.75
CA LEU A 20 10.40 7.80 10.09
C LEU A 20 10.11 8.91 11.10
N LEU A 21 9.41 8.61 12.19
CA LEU A 21 9.19 9.56 13.28
C LEU A 21 10.50 9.91 13.99
N ALA A 22 11.36 8.93 14.27
CA ALA A 22 12.67 9.14 14.88
C ALA A 22 13.60 9.99 13.99
N ALA A 23 13.47 9.88 12.66
CA ALA A 23 14.17 10.72 11.69
C ALA A 23 13.59 12.14 11.55
N GLY A 24 12.58 12.51 12.35
CA GLY A 24 11.96 13.83 12.36
C GLY A 24 10.99 14.07 11.19
N HIS A 25 10.53 13.03 10.51
CA HIS A 25 9.52 13.15 9.48
C HIS A 25 8.11 13.14 10.08
N ARG A 26 7.17 13.83 9.43
CA ARG A 26 5.76 13.76 9.80
C ARG A 26 5.15 12.53 9.14
N VAL A 27 4.61 11.61 9.93
CA VAL A 27 4.08 10.33 9.41
C VAL A 27 2.57 10.31 9.46
N ARG A 28 1.94 9.99 8.33
CA ARG A 28 0.51 9.65 8.25
C ARG A 28 0.36 8.15 8.10
N ALA A 29 -0.40 7.51 8.97
CA ALA A 29 -0.53 6.07 9.05
C ALA A 29 -1.94 5.64 8.62
N LEU A 30 -2.06 5.03 7.44
CA LEU A 30 -3.36 4.54 6.95
C LEU A 30 -3.70 3.20 7.61
N THR A 31 -4.88 3.13 8.22
CA THR A 31 -5.40 1.94 8.89
C THR A 31 -6.87 1.72 8.58
N ARG A 32 -7.27 0.44 8.54
CA ARG A 32 -8.69 0.05 8.41
C ARG A 32 -9.50 0.37 9.66
N ASN A 33 -8.86 0.44 10.82
CA ASN A 33 -9.52 0.72 12.09
C ASN A 33 -8.65 1.66 12.95
N PRO A 34 -8.88 2.97 12.90
CA PRO A 34 -8.13 3.95 13.69
C PRO A 34 -8.20 3.71 15.19
N ALA A 35 -9.36 3.29 15.71
CA ALA A 35 -9.55 3.05 17.13
C ALA A 35 -8.72 1.87 17.67
N LYS A 36 -8.22 0.99 16.79
CA LYS A 36 -7.35 -0.14 17.14
C LYS A 36 -5.91 0.05 16.63
N ALA A 37 -5.58 1.21 16.08
CA ALA A 37 -4.26 1.46 15.53
C ALA A 37 -3.27 1.74 16.68
N ASP A 38 -2.67 0.67 17.19
CA ASP A 38 -1.58 0.73 18.16
C ASP A 38 -0.28 1.13 17.43
N LEU A 39 -0.05 2.45 17.35
CA LEU A 39 1.04 3.11 16.63
C LEU A 39 1.70 4.17 17.52
N PRO A 40 3.00 4.50 17.29
CA PRO A 40 3.73 5.44 18.13
C PRO A 40 3.08 6.83 18.21
N ALA A 41 3.21 7.46 19.38
CA ALA A 41 2.80 8.85 19.59
C ALA A 41 3.56 9.78 18.62
N GLY A 42 2.83 10.41 17.71
CA GLY A 42 3.39 11.24 16.63
C GLY A 42 2.93 10.81 15.23
N ALA A 43 2.47 9.57 15.06
CA ALA A 43 1.83 9.13 13.83
C ALA A 43 0.41 9.71 13.73
N GLU A 44 0.11 10.41 12.64
CA GLU A 44 -1.24 10.88 12.33
C GLU A 44 -2.05 9.73 11.72
N VAL A 45 -2.98 9.16 12.46
CA VAL A 45 -3.76 7.99 12.03
C VAL A 45 -4.87 8.41 11.07
N VAL A 46 -4.94 7.75 9.91
CA VAL A 46 -5.91 8.03 8.84
C VAL A 46 -6.75 6.78 8.58
N ALA A 47 -8.07 6.92 8.60
CA ALA A 47 -8.98 5.83 8.27
C ALA A 47 -8.97 5.52 6.77
N GLY A 48 -8.81 4.26 6.39
CA GLY A 48 -8.96 3.81 5.01
C GLY A 48 -9.03 2.28 4.87
N ASN A 49 -9.93 1.79 4.02
CA ASN A 49 -10.06 0.35 3.76
C ASN A 49 -10.26 0.10 2.25
N LEU A 50 -9.28 -0.55 1.64
CA LEU A 50 -9.24 -0.82 0.20
C LEU A 50 -10.08 -2.03 -0.24
N ILE A 51 -10.56 -2.87 0.69
CA ILE A 51 -11.29 -4.12 0.40
C ILE A 51 -12.69 -4.20 1.04
N ALA A 52 -13.13 -3.13 1.71
CA ALA A 52 -14.34 -3.13 2.54
C ALA A 52 -15.61 -3.55 1.78
N SER A 53 -15.76 -3.10 0.53
CA SER A 53 -16.96 -3.33 -0.26
C SER A 53 -17.18 -4.81 -0.56
N VAL A 54 -16.14 -5.54 -0.98
CA VAL A 54 -16.22 -6.99 -1.26
C VAL A 54 -16.59 -7.75 0.01
N ALA A 55 -15.94 -7.45 1.13
CA ALA A 55 -16.23 -8.10 2.41
C ALA A 55 -17.66 -7.81 2.88
N ALA A 56 -18.10 -6.55 2.77
CA ALA A 56 -19.46 -6.16 3.15
C ALA A 56 -20.51 -6.89 2.29
N THR A 57 -20.32 -6.96 0.96
CA THR A 57 -21.20 -7.74 0.09
C THR A 57 -21.20 -9.21 0.49
N ALA A 58 -20.02 -9.82 0.61
CA ALA A 58 -19.91 -11.25 0.96
C ALA A 58 -20.60 -11.62 2.29
N LEU A 59 -20.66 -10.71 3.25
CA LEU A 59 -21.31 -10.90 4.55
C LEU A 59 -22.82 -10.60 4.55
N THR A 60 -23.33 -9.88 3.55
CA THR A 60 -24.71 -9.37 3.54
C THR A 60 -25.57 -9.93 2.43
N THR A 61 -24.98 -10.69 1.51
CA THR A 61 -25.68 -11.38 0.41
C THR A 61 -25.37 -12.87 0.43
N ASP A 62 -26.27 -13.68 -0.16
CA ASP A 62 -26.07 -15.12 -0.29
C ASP A 62 -25.08 -15.47 -1.42
N GLY A 63 -24.63 -16.73 -1.46
CA GLY A 63 -23.82 -17.26 -2.57
C GLY A 63 -22.30 -17.11 -2.41
N HIS A 64 -21.83 -16.58 -1.29
CA HIS A 64 -20.40 -16.39 -1.02
C HIS A 64 -19.79 -17.46 -0.10
N ALA A 65 -20.60 -18.37 0.45
CA ALA A 65 -20.13 -19.43 1.33
C ALA A 65 -19.16 -20.38 0.60
N GLY A 66 -18.01 -20.65 1.23
CA GLY A 66 -16.97 -21.52 0.68
C GLY A 66 -16.21 -20.94 -0.52
N GLN A 67 -16.43 -19.66 -0.88
CA GLN A 67 -15.73 -18.99 -1.97
C GLN A 67 -14.44 -18.34 -1.49
N GLU A 68 -13.43 -18.34 -2.35
CA GLU A 68 -12.19 -17.61 -2.18
C GLU A 68 -12.09 -16.51 -3.25
N TYR A 69 -11.83 -15.27 -2.83
CA TYR A 69 -11.76 -14.11 -3.72
C TYR A 69 -10.38 -13.49 -3.75
N TRP A 70 -9.76 -13.51 -4.92
CA TRP A 70 -8.51 -12.81 -5.20
C TRP A 70 -8.83 -11.40 -5.71
N LEU A 71 -8.32 -10.39 -5.03
CA LEU A 71 -8.70 -9.00 -5.24
C LEU A 71 -7.54 -8.17 -5.77
N THR A 72 -7.81 -7.40 -6.83
CA THR A 72 -6.88 -6.41 -7.37
C THR A 72 -7.59 -5.08 -7.59
N GLY A 73 -6.80 -4.01 -7.77
CA GLY A 73 -7.30 -2.81 -8.45
C GLY A 73 -7.57 -3.07 -9.94
N PRO A 74 -8.08 -2.09 -10.68
CA PRO A 74 -8.37 -2.22 -12.11
C PRO A 74 -7.11 -2.14 -13.00
N GLU A 75 -5.93 -1.86 -12.42
CA GLU A 75 -4.69 -1.57 -13.13
C GLU A 75 -3.51 -2.26 -12.44
N ALA A 76 -2.60 -2.84 -13.24
CA ALA A 76 -1.29 -3.26 -12.78
C ALA A 76 -0.31 -2.10 -13.00
N LEU A 77 0.24 -1.56 -11.92
CA LEU A 77 1.10 -0.38 -11.96
C LEU A 77 2.47 -0.68 -11.35
N THR A 78 3.52 -0.29 -12.07
CA THR A 78 4.89 -0.26 -11.57
C THR A 78 5.08 0.87 -10.53
N PRO A 79 6.12 0.80 -9.68
CA PRO A 79 6.42 1.89 -8.74
C PRO A 79 6.60 3.27 -9.41
N PRO A 80 7.34 3.42 -10.54
CA PRO A 80 7.42 4.70 -11.26
C PRO A 80 6.07 5.21 -11.75
N GLU A 81 5.18 4.34 -12.25
CA GLU A 81 3.84 4.74 -12.71
C GLU A 81 2.96 5.21 -11.55
N LYS A 82 3.07 4.56 -10.39
CA LYS A 82 2.39 5.03 -9.17
C LYS A 82 2.88 6.42 -8.77
N VAL A 83 4.19 6.66 -8.76
CA VAL A 83 4.74 7.98 -8.45
C VAL A 83 4.30 9.04 -9.47
N ARG A 84 4.31 8.72 -10.76
CA ARG A 84 3.77 9.61 -11.80
C ARG A 84 2.30 9.92 -11.57
N THR A 85 1.48 8.91 -11.28
CA THR A 85 0.06 9.09 -10.96
C THR A 85 -0.14 10.02 -9.75
N ILE A 86 0.69 9.89 -8.72
CA ILE A 86 0.68 10.80 -7.56
C ILE A 86 1.02 12.23 -8.00
N SER A 87 2.09 12.39 -8.77
CA SER A 87 2.54 13.68 -9.31
C SER A 87 1.43 14.38 -10.10
N ASP A 88 0.81 13.66 -11.03
CA ASP A 88 -0.26 14.17 -11.90
C ASP A 88 -1.50 14.56 -11.11
N VAL A 89 -1.94 13.71 -10.17
CA VAL A 89 -3.15 13.96 -9.37
C VAL A 89 -2.95 15.12 -8.39
N LEU A 90 -1.74 15.29 -7.83
CA LEU A 90 -1.44 16.37 -6.90
C LEU A 90 -1.04 17.67 -7.60
N GLY A 91 -0.74 17.64 -8.90
CA GLY A 91 -0.22 18.80 -9.64
C GLY A 91 1.14 19.28 -9.14
N ARG A 92 1.98 18.37 -8.63
CA ARG A 92 3.30 18.67 -8.05
C ARG A 92 4.35 17.73 -8.64
N ASP A 93 5.56 18.23 -8.84
CA ASP A 93 6.67 17.38 -9.28
C ASP A 93 7.10 16.43 -8.15
N VAL A 94 6.88 15.13 -8.35
CA VAL A 94 7.28 14.06 -7.42
C VAL A 94 8.22 13.12 -8.18
N ARG A 95 9.48 13.12 -7.79
CA ARG A 95 10.50 12.29 -8.43
C ARG A 95 10.58 10.91 -7.78
N TYR A 96 10.62 9.87 -8.62
CA TYR A 96 10.99 8.52 -8.22
C TYR A 96 12.52 8.39 -8.30
N ILE A 97 13.15 8.08 -7.17
CA ILE A 97 14.58 7.78 -7.11
C ILE A 97 14.71 6.32 -6.72
N GLU A 98 15.23 5.50 -7.62
CA GLU A 98 15.47 4.08 -7.38
C GLU A 98 16.86 3.88 -6.78
N LEU A 99 16.93 3.16 -5.67
CA LEU A 99 18.18 2.66 -5.13
C LEU A 99 18.67 1.47 -5.95
N THR A 100 19.99 1.33 -6.05
CA THR A 100 20.59 0.14 -6.64
C THR A 100 20.32 -1.09 -5.78
N LYS A 101 20.45 -2.29 -6.40
CA LYS A 101 20.31 -3.56 -5.69
C LYS A 101 21.31 -3.68 -4.53
N ASP A 102 22.55 -3.25 -4.72
CA ASP A 102 23.58 -3.38 -3.69
C ASP A 102 23.29 -2.46 -2.49
N GLU A 103 22.81 -1.24 -2.76
CA GLU A 103 22.39 -0.30 -1.72
C GLU A 103 21.21 -0.84 -0.89
N ILE A 104 20.16 -1.37 -1.55
CA ILE A 104 18.98 -1.87 -0.83
C ILE A 104 19.32 -3.13 -0.01
N VAL A 105 20.20 -4.01 -0.51
CA VAL A 105 20.63 -5.22 0.20
C VAL A 105 21.41 -4.86 1.46
N VAL A 106 22.39 -3.95 1.36
CA VAL A 106 23.16 -3.48 2.52
C VAL A 106 22.23 -2.86 3.56
N GLN A 107 21.32 -1.99 3.13
CA GLN A 107 20.37 -1.34 4.02
C GLN A 107 19.46 -2.36 4.72
N TRP A 108 18.87 -3.31 3.99
CA TRP A 108 17.95 -4.29 4.57
C TRP A 108 18.62 -5.23 5.57
N ARG A 109 19.85 -5.68 5.29
CA ARG A 109 20.66 -6.46 6.25
C ARG A 109 20.88 -5.69 7.55
N GLN A 110 21.22 -4.41 7.47
CA GLN A 110 21.42 -3.56 8.64
C GLN A 110 20.14 -3.38 9.47
N THR A 111 18.97 -3.45 8.83
CA THR A 111 17.66 -3.41 9.51
C THR A 111 17.18 -4.78 10.02
N GLY A 112 18.00 -5.83 9.88
CA GLY A 112 17.74 -7.15 10.46
C GLY A 112 16.98 -8.13 9.56
N TYR A 113 16.80 -7.84 8.27
CA TYR A 113 16.25 -8.82 7.33
C TYR A 113 17.26 -9.93 7.05
N SER A 114 16.76 -11.16 6.94
CA SER A 114 17.57 -12.30 6.53
C SER A 114 17.93 -12.23 5.05
N ASP A 115 19.00 -12.91 4.64
CA ASP A 115 19.38 -13.01 3.23
C ASP A 115 18.26 -13.66 2.38
N GLU A 116 17.53 -14.62 2.96
CA GLU A 116 16.40 -15.29 2.32
C GLU A 116 15.24 -14.31 2.06
N ASP A 117 14.87 -13.50 3.05
CA ASP A 117 13.82 -12.48 2.89
C ASP A 117 14.20 -11.45 1.82
N ILE A 118 15.46 -11.02 1.83
CA ILE A 118 15.99 -10.04 0.87
C ILE A 118 15.93 -10.60 -0.56
N GLU A 119 16.39 -11.84 -0.76
CA GLU A 119 16.33 -12.51 -2.06
C GLU A 119 14.88 -12.67 -2.54
N PHE A 120 13.97 -13.04 -1.65
CA PHE A 120 12.55 -13.14 -1.95
C PHE A 120 11.97 -11.78 -2.39
N PHE A 121 12.21 -10.70 -1.65
CA PHE A 121 11.71 -9.36 -1.99
C PHE A 121 12.26 -8.85 -3.32
N LEU A 122 13.55 -9.09 -3.58
CA LEU A 122 14.18 -8.72 -4.86
C LEU A 122 13.59 -9.52 -6.03
N THR A 123 13.33 -10.81 -5.82
CA THR A 123 12.69 -11.67 -6.83
C THR A 123 11.27 -11.19 -7.12
N MET A 124 10.46 -10.95 -6.08
CA MET A 124 9.10 -10.42 -6.26
C MET A 124 9.08 -9.04 -6.93
N ARG A 125 10.12 -8.23 -6.75
CA ARG A 125 10.25 -6.92 -7.40
C ARG A 125 10.61 -7.03 -8.88
N THR A 126 11.56 -7.90 -9.21
CA THR A 126 12.19 -7.95 -10.55
C THR A 126 11.60 -9.01 -11.48
N ASN A 127 11.08 -10.09 -10.91
CA ASN A 127 10.48 -11.20 -11.63
C ASN A 127 9.29 -11.79 -10.84
N PRO A 128 8.24 -11.00 -10.56
CA PRO A 128 7.06 -11.51 -9.89
C PRO A 128 6.39 -12.61 -10.72
N PRO A 129 5.76 -13.62 -10.08
CA PRO A 129 4.92 -14.57 -10.79
C PRO A 129 3.75 -13.84 -11.48
N GLN A 130 3.16 -14.48 -12.50
CA GLN A 130 2.07 -13.89 -13.29
C GLN A 130 0.90 -13.37 -12.43
N ALA A 131 0.60 -14.07 -11.33
CA ALA A 131 -0.42 -13.65 -10.37
C ALA A 131 -0.17 -12.25 -9.77
N GLY A 132 1.09 -11.81 -9.67
CA GLY A 132 1.47 -10.51 -9.09
C GLY A 132 1.12 -9.30 -9.96
N TYR A 133 0.84 -9.49 -11.25
CA TYR A 133 0.47 -8.41 -12.19
C TYR A 133 -0.81 -8.71 -12.98
N THR A 134 -1.50 -9.81 -12.69
CA THR A 134 -2.78 -10.14 -13.33
C THR A 134 -3.90 -9.34 -12.67
N VAL A 135 -4.55 -8.46 -13.43
CA VAL A 135 -5.75 -7.73 -13.00
C VAL A 135 -6.96 -8.65 -13.04
N LEU A 136 -7.75 -8.66 -11.96
CA LEU A 136 -8.93 -9.49 -11.82
C LEU A 136 -10.22 -8.66 -11.73
N PRO A 137 -11.32 -9.08 -12.37
CA PRO A 137 -12.61 -8.40 -12.31
C PRO A 137 -13.38 -8.69 -11.01
N THR A 138 -12.74 -9.32 -10.01
CA THR A 138 -13.41 -9.90 -8.83
C THR A 138 -14.20 -8.85 -8.04
N VAL A 139 -13.65 -7.64 -7.90
CA VAL A 139 -14.35 -6.55 -7.18
C VAL A 139 -15.67 -6.21 -7.87
N GLU A 140 -15.67 -6.08 -9.20
CA GLU A 140 -16.88 -5.78 -9.96
C GLU A 140 -17.86 -6.95 -9.95
N LYS A 141 -17.38 -8.19 -10.12
CA LYS A 141 -18.22 -9.38 -10.06
C LYS A 141 -18.92 -9.55 -8.72
N VAL A 142 -18.24 -9.25 -7.61
CA VAL A 142 -18.82 -9.38 -6.27
C VAL A 142 -19.71 -8.19 -5.95
N THR A 143 -19.25 -6.95 -6.19
CA THR A 143 -19.92 -5.75 -5.67
C THR A 143 -20.85 -5.06 -6.66
N GLY A 144 -20.84 -5.47 -7.93
CA GLY A 144 -21.55 -4.81 -9.03
C GLY A 144 -20.96 -3.44 -9.42
N ARG A 145 -19.80 -3.06 -8.88
CA ARG A 145 -19.13 -1.78 -9.14
C ARG A 145 -17.66 -1.99 -9.47
N PRO A 146 -17.10 -1.24 -10.43
CA PRO A 146 -15.70 -1.38 -10.78
C PRO A 146 -14.79 -1.10 -9.58
N ALA A 147 -13.63 -1.76 -9.55
CA ALA A 147 -12.60 -1.47 -8.58
C ALA A 147 -12.14 -0.01 -8.69
N ARG A 148 -11.80 0.60 -7.55
CA ARG A 148 -11.27 1.96 -7.52
C ARG A 148 -9.88 2.00 -8.16
N THR A 149 -9.63 2.98 -9.04
CA THR A 149 -8.31 3.20 -9.63
C THR A 149 -7.34 3.79 -8.60
N PHE A 150 -6.03 3.64 -8.82
CA PHE A 150 -5.05 4.26 -7.95
C PHE A 150 -5.17 5.79 -7.96
N ALA A 151 -5.43 6.38 -9.13
CA ALA A 151 -5.64 7.82 -9.27
C ALA A 151 -6.84 8.33 -8.47
N GLN A 152 -7.97 7.61 -8.46
CA GLN A 152 -9.12 7.93 -7.62
C GLN A 152 -8.75 7.90 -6.14
N TRP A 153 -8.05 6.86 -5.71
CA TRP A 153 -7.61 6.75 -4.33
C TRP A 153 -6.66 7.89 -3.94
N VAL A 154 -5.68 8.26 -4.76
CA VAL A 154 -4.79 9.40 -4.50
C VAL A 154 -5.60 10.69 -4.34
N ARG A 155 -6.60 10.92 -5.21
CA ARG A 155 -7.45 12.11 -5.20
C ARG A 155 -8.26 12.23 -3.90
N GLU A 156 -8.88 11.14 -3.48
CA GLU A 156 -9.63 11.03 -2.21
C GLU A 156 -8.72 11.23 -0.99
N ASN A 157 -7.46 10.83 -1.10
CA ASN A 157 -6.47 10.90 -0.04
C ASN A 157 -5.44 12.01 -0.28
N ALA A 158 -5.77 13.06 -1.06
CA ALA A 158 -4.78 14.05 -1.48
C ALA A 158 -4.12 14.76 -0.28
N THR A 159 -4.90 15.04 0.77
CA THR A 159 -4.36 15.61 2.02
C THR A 159 -3.26 14.71 2.61
N ALA A 160 -3.36 13.39 2.36
CA ALA A 160 -2.38 12.30 2.53
C ALA A 160 -0.92 12.73 2.45
N PHE A 161 -0.67 13.47 1.37
CA PHE A 161 0.64 13.75 0.83
C PHE A 161 1.19 15.11 1.28
N GLY A 162 0.46 15.80 2.16
CA GLY A 162 0.75 17.17 2.57
C GLY A 162 0.20 18.21 1.59
N THR A 163 -0.02 19.42 2.08
CA THR A 163 -0.33 20.61 1.27
C THR A 163 0.90 21.07 0.48
#